data_AF-K0NQ05-F1
#
_entry.id   AF-K0NQ05-F1
#
_cell.length_a   1.000
_cell.length_b   1.000
_cell.length_c   1.000
_cell.angle_alpha   90.00
_cell.angle_beta   90.00
_cell.angle_gamma   90.00
#
_symmetry.space_group_name_H-M   'P 1'
#
loop_
_entity.id
_entity.type
_entity.pdbx_description
1 polymer ?
#
loop_
_entity_poly.entity_id
_entity_poly.type
_entity_poly.pdbx_seq_one_letter_code
_entity_poly.pdbx_strand_id
1 'polypeptide(L)'
;MNISQLCDQILSQVNYIEEHQLKYGENYNYDGWDYVSNPIPEMPRANLFTDKDSDIIVTKNNRFSYVPAHTHEFVEINYVFKGKSQQQLNGQEHNLKAGELLILDHTMVHRIGYSDKDDLTANILLKDNATISRIIESTGHQDTVITNFLRNTTMPGKLGHSNYMIFDLNKNPAAKDIADLIVYKGLTHEKNRIQMQLLVSSLIEELPVCLETNYSDFSLTSKDQTLEEIALYINTHCSSVTLTELSQEFGYNPNYISNLIKKRTGKTFKELVELRRLDMAENLIIKTNLRLDEINQMIGYHDSTSLYRIFKKHLNMTPAVYRDEVRGHSKKDS
;
A
#
# COMPACT_ATOMS: atom_id res chain seq x y z
N MET A 1 19.53 -14.11 24.55
CA MET A 1 18.80 -13.94 23.28
C MET A 1 19.00 -12.49 22.86
N ASN A 2 19.48 -12.22 21.64
CA ASN A 2 19.63 -10.84 21.16
C ASN A 2 18.29 -10.30 20.62
N ILE A 3 18.21 -8.99 20.34
CA ILE A 3 16.97 -8.35 19.88
C ILE A 3 16.43 -9.02 18.61
N SER A 4 17.31 -9.32 17.65
CA SER A 4 16.91 -9.99 16.39
C SER A 4 16.27 -11.36 16.64
N GLN A 5 16.81 -12.17 17.56
CA GLN A 5 16.20 -13.45 17.95
C GLN A 5 14.83 -13.27 18.63
N LEU A 6 14.67 -12.22 19.43
CA LEU A 6 13.38 -11.90 20.05
C LEU A 6 12.34 -11.46 19.00
N CYS A 7 12.75 -10.64 18.02
CA CYS A 7 11.91 -10.25 16.89
C CYS A 7 11.48 -11.46 16.06
N ASP A 8 12.40 -12.37 15.71
CA ASP A 8 12.08 -13.60 14.97
C ASP A 8 11.05 -14.43 15.74
N GLN A 9 11.22 -14.58 17.06
CA GLN A 9 10.26 -15.29 17.90
C GLN A 9 8.87 -14.63 17.88
N ILE A 10 8.77 -13.31 18.04
CA ILE A 10 7.50 -12.58 18.08
C ILE A 10 6.82 -12.60 16.70
N LEU A 11 7.53 -12.23 15.65
CA LEU A 11 6.99 -12.15 14.29
C LEU A 11 6.62 -13.53 13.75
N SER A 12 7.30 -14.60 14.17
CA SER A 12 6.97 -15.97 13.74
C SER A 12 5.68 -16.51 14.38
N GLN A 13 5.23 -15.97 15.52
CA GLN A 13 4.03 -16.46 16.21
C GLN A 13 2.78 -16.27 15.33
N VAL A 14 2.03 -17.36 15.16
CA VAL A 14 0.76 -17.33 14.43
C VAL A 14 -0.28 -16.64 15.30
N ASN A 15 -0.93 -15.60 14.79
CA ASN A 15 -2.02 -14.91 15.47
C ASN A 15 -3.39 -15.43 14.99
N TYR A 16 -4.49 -14.99 15.62
CA TYR A 16 -5.83 -15.48 15.27
C TYR A 16 -6.25 -15.20 13.82
N ILE A 17 -5.71 -14.14 13.20
CA ILE A 17 -5.95 -13.82 11.79
C ILE A 17 -5.23 -14.84 10.92
N GLU A 18 -3.94 -15.05 11.16
CA GLU A 18 -3.12 -16.03 10.44
C GLU A 18 -3.65 -17.47 10.65
N GLU A 19 -4.14 -17.82 11.84
CA GLU A 19 -4.80 -19.10 12.12
C GLU A 19 -6.06 -19.28 11.26
N HIS A 20 -6.89 -18.24 11.14
CA HIS A 20 -8.06 -18.25 10.26
C HIS A 20 -7.66 -18.45 8.80
N GLN A 21 -6.66 -17.69 8.33
CA GLN A 21 -6.17 -17.75 6.95
C GLN A 21 -5.57 -19.12 6.63
N LEU A 22 -4.83 -19.73 7.55
CA LEU A 22 -4.31 -21.09 7.42
C LEU A 22 -5.42 -22.14 7.42
N LYS A 23 -6.44 -21.98 8.27
CA LYS A 23 -7.53 -22.94 8.41
C LYS A 23 -8.44 -22.97 7.18
N TYR A 24 -8.77 -21.80 6.65
CA TYR A 24 -9.75 -21.67 5.58
C TYR A 24 -9.14 -21.39 4.21
N GLY A 25 -7.85 -21.01 4.12
CA GLY A 25 -7.17 -20.73 2.86
C GLY A 25 -7.69 -19.48 2.14
N GLU A 26 -8.29 -18.54 2.88
CA GLU A 26 -8.83 -17.28 2.37
C GLU A 26 -8.21 -16.07 3.06
N ASN A 27 -8.23 -14.92 2.41
CA ASN A 27 -7.88 -13.65 3.05
C ASN A 27 -8.98 -13.25 4.03
N TYR A 28 -8.65 -13.20 5.32
CA TYR A 28 -9.61 -12.84 6.34
C TYR A 28 -9.74 -11.32 6.44
N ASN A 29 -10.91 -10.74 6.13
CA ASN A 29 -11.16 -9.31 6.26
C ASN A 29 -11.47 -8.91 7.71
N TYR A 30 -10.48 -9.06 8.59
CA TYR A 30 -10.63 -8.86 10.03
C TYR A 30 -10.94 -7.40 10.44
N ASP A 31 -10.53 -6.43 9.62
CA ASP A 31 -10.80 -5.00 9.85
C ASP A 31 -12.09 -4.51 9.18
N GLY A 32 -12.85 -5.40 8.52
CA GLY A 32 -14.15 -5.07 7.94
C GLY A 32 -14.10 -4.02 6.83
N TRP A 33 -13.00 -3.94 6.07
CA TRP A 33 -12.85 -2.96 5.01
C TRP A 33 -13.96 -3.13 3.96
N ASP A 34 -14.63 -2.03 3.61
CA ASP A 34 -15.69 -2.03 2.61
C ASP A 34 -15.13 -2.02 1.19
N TYR A 35 -14.46 -3.11 0.83
CA TYR A 35 -14.06 -3.30 -0.55
C TYR A 35 -15.26 -3.63 -1.48
N VAL A 36 -16.51 -3.67 -0.98
CA VAL A 36 -17.70 -3.98 -1.81
C VAL A 36 -18.19 -2.71 -2.48
N SER A 37 -18.41 -1.65 -1.69
CA SER A 37 -18.88 -0.36 -2.21
C SER A 37 -17.71 0.56 -2.57
N ASN A 38 -16.53 0.36 -1.97
CA ASN A 38 -15.34 1.16 -2.23
C ASN A 38 -14.15 0.26 -2.62
N PRO A 39 -13.82 0.10 -3.91
CA PRO A 39 -12.82 -0.88 -4.37
C PRO A 39 -11.39 -0.58 -3.94
N ILE A 40 -11.12 0.66 -3.50
CA ILE A 40 -9.86 1.08 -2.89
C ILE A 40 -10.24 1.78 -1.57
N PRO A 41 -10.60 1.00 -0.53
CA PRO A 41 -10.99 1.58 0.73
C PRO A 41 -9.80 2.27 1.38
N GLU A 42 -10.10 3.29 2.16
CA GLU A 42 -9.13 3.88 3.06
C GLU A 42 -9.10 3.05 4.35
N MET A 43 -7.90 2.71 4.82
CA MET A 43 -7.71 1.92 6.01
C MET A 43 -8.27 2.66 7.24
N PRO A 44 -9.15 2.02 8.04
CA PRO A 44 -9.74 2.67 9.21
C PRO A 44 -8.69 3.00 10.27
N ARG A 45 -8.47 4.30 10.54
CA ARG A 45 -7.56 4.76 11.59
C ARG A 45 -8.01 4.37 13.00
N ALA A 46 -9.32 4.21 13.19
CA ALA A 46 -9.95 4.01 14.49
C ALA A 46 -9.46 2.76 15.22
N ASN A 47 -9.04 1.72 14.49
CA ASN A 47 -8.56 0.46 15.08
C ASN A 47 -7.06 0.48 15.41
N LEU A 48 -6.27 1.35 14.75
CA LEU A 48 -4.82 1.41 14.89
C LEU A 48 -4.35 2.35 16.00
N PHE A 49 -4.96 3.54 16.10
CA PHE A 49 -4.55 4.61 17.03
C PHE A 49 -5.60 4.83 18.13
N THR A 50 -6.00 3.74 18.80
CA THR A 50 -7.05 3.73 19.83
C THR A 50 -6.63 4.45 21.13
N ASP A 51 -5.34 4.47 21.42
CA ASP A 51 -4.76 5.17 22.56
C ASP A 51 -4.36 6.59 22.16
N LYS A 52 -4.81 7.59 22.94
CA LYS A 52 -4.54 9.00 22.67
C LYS A 52 -3.05 9.35 22.71
N ASP A 53 -2.28 8.60 23.50
CA ASP A 53 -0.83 8.82 23.64
C ASP A 53 0.02 7.97 22.69
N SER A 54 -0.62 7.09 21.90
CA SER A 54 0.07 6.30 20.88
C SER A 54 0.00 7.00 19.51
N ASP A 55 1.14 7.55 19.09
CA ASP A 55 1.30 8.26 17.81
C ASP A 55 2.33 7.59 16.87
N ILE A 56 3.10 6.63 17.38
CA ILE A 56 3.90 5.69 16.61
C ILE A 56 3.43 4.28 16.98
N ILE A 57 2.91 3.54 16.01
CA ILE A 57 2.39 2.17 16.21
C ILE A 57 3.24 1.20 15.41
N VAL A 58 3.56 0.05 16.00
CA VAL A 58 4.13 -1.07 15.26
C VAL A 58 3.10 -2.18 15.18
N THR A 59 2.85 -2.67 13.97
CA THR A 59 2.04 -3.86 13.73
C THR A 59 2.84 -4.91 13.00
N LYS A 60 2.46 -6.17 13.22
CA LYS A 60 2.93 -7.29 12.41
C LYS A 60 2.02 -7.39 11.19
N ASN A 61 2.59 -7.63 10.01
CA ASN A 61 1.80 -7.96 8.83
C ASN A 61 1.39 -9.42 8.90
N ASN A 62 0.11 -9.69 8.62
CA ASN A 62 -0.41 -11.05 8.62
C ASN A 62 0.10 -11.84 7.41
N ARG A 63 0.58 -13.05 7.65
CA ARG A 63 1.02 -14.01 6.62
C ARG A 63 -0.11 -14.91 6.16
N PHE A 64 0.14 -15.66 5.10
CA PHE A 64 -0.79 -16.59 4.45
C PHE A 64 -1.95 -15.90 3.72
N SER A 65 -1.73 -14.64 3.35
CA SER A 65 -2.70 -13.79 2.66
C SER A 65 -1.99 -12.74 1.81
N TYR A 66 -2.72 -12.16 0.87
CA TYR A 66 -2.35 -10.89 0.25
C TYR A 66 -3.18 -9.75 0.86
N VAL A 67 -2.69 -8.51 0.79
CA VAL A 67 -3.45 -7.32 1.21
C VAL A 67 -3.95 -6.60 -0.05
N PRO A 68 -5.26 -6.57 -0.31
CA PRO A 68 -5.81 -5.90 -1.50
C PRO A 68 -5.50 -4.39 -1.56
N ALA A 69 -5.80 -3.79 -2.71
CA ALA A 69 -5.52 -2.37 -2.97
C ALA A 69 -6.26 -1.45 -1.99
N HIS A 70 -5.55 -0.54 -1.33
CA HIS A 70 -6.10 0.40 -0.37
C HIS A 70 -5.26 1.67 -0.27
N THR A 71 -5.76 2.64 0.49
CA THR A 71 -5.04 3.86 0.90
C THR A 71 -5.05 4.00 2.43
N HIS A 72 -4.25 4.90 2.99
CA HIS A 72 -4.30 5.27 4.41
C HIS A 72 -3.86 6.73 4.61
N GLU A 73 -4.30 7.37 5.69
CA GLU A 73 -3.99 8.79 5.97
C GLU A 73 -2.77 9.01 6.91
N PHE A 74 -1.92 8.01 7.06
CA PHE A 74 -0.69 8.07 7.87
C PHE A 74 0.53 7.70 7.02
N VAL A 75 1.73 8.06 7.48
CA VAL A 75 2.96 7.57 6.84
C VAL A 75 3.21 6.15 7.34
N GLU A 76 3.49 5.24 6.41
CA GLU A 76 3.78 3.84 6.70
C GLU A 76 5.22 3.51 6.34
N ILE A 77 5.89 2.80 7.24
CA ILE A 77 7.21 2.23 7.03
C ILE A 77 7.08 0.72 7.10
N ASN A 78 7.20 0.03 5.96
CA ASN A 78 7.18 -1.42 5.87
C ASN A 78 8.62 -1.95 5.92
N TYR A 79 8.95 -2.72 6.95
CA TYR A 79 10.26 -3.33 7.12
C TYR A 79 10.19 -4.85 6.92
N VAL A 80 11.01 -5.37 6.00
CA VAL A 80 11.14 -6.81 5.76
C VAL A 80 12.20 -7.37 6.71
N PHE A 81 11.77 -7.82 7.88
CA PHE A 81 12.66 -8.43 8.88
C PHE A 81 13.28 -9.74 8.37
N LYS A 82 12.48 -10.59 7.71
CA LYS A 82 12.90 -11.87 7.14
C LYS A 82 12.05 -12.24 5.91
N GLY A 83 12.64 -13.01 4.99
CA GLY A 83 11.94 -13.44 3.78
C GLY A 83 11.88 -12.33 2.74
N LYS A 84 10.69 -12.10 2.18
CA LYS A 84 10.44 -11.12 1.12
C LYS A 84 9.08 -10.45 1.30
N SER A 85 8.88 -9.34 0.58
CA SER A 85 7.58 -8.67 0.46
C SER A 85 7.39 -8.17 -0.96
N GLN A 86 6.35 -8.66 -1.64
CA GLN A 86 5.97 -8.14 -2.94
C GLN A 86 5.00 -6.97 -2.72
N GLN A 87 5.38 -5.78 -3.16
CA GLN A 87 4.59 -4.56 -3.02
C GLN A 87 4.22 -4.06 -4.40
N GLN A 88 2.98 -3.66 -4.61
CA GLN A 88 2.61 -2.94 -5.82
C GLN A 88 2.21 -1.51 -5.45
N LEU A 89 3.04 -0.55 -5.86
CA LEU A 89 2.93 0.87 -5.56
C LEU A 89 2.58 1.60 -6.85
N ASN A 90 1.43 2.27 -6.93
CA ASN A 90 0.98 2.95 -8.16
C ASN A 90 1.01 2.08 -9.43
N GLY A 91 0.76 0.79 -9.29
CA GLY A 91 0.77 -0.18 -10.40
C GLY A 91 2.15 -0.63 -10.87
N GLN A 92 3.23 -0.20 -10.19
CA GLN A 92 4.57 -0.76 -10.35
C GLN A 92 4.85 -1.81 -9.28
N GLU A 93 5.52 -2.88 -9.65
CA GLU A 93 5.84 -3.98 -8.75
C GLU A 93 7.25 -3.81 -8.17
N HIS A 94 7.36 -3.98 -6.86
CA HIS A 94 8.58 -3.91 -6.08
C HIS A 94 8.72 -5.18 -5.26
N ASN A 95 9.86 -5.86 -5.38
CA ASN A 95 10.14 -7.09 -4.65
C ASN A 95 11.18 -6.81 -3.58
N LEU A 96 10.72 -6.54 -2.37
CA LEU A 96 11.57 -6.25 -1.21
C LEU A 96 12.11 -7.55 -0.60
N LYS A 97 13.32 -7.49 -0.06
CA LYS A 97 14.06 -8.60 0.54
C LYS A 97 14.36 -8.33 2.01
N ALA A 98 14.73 -9.36 2.75
CA ALA A 98 15.17 -9.24 4.14
C ALA A 98 16.23 -8.13 4.32
N GLY A 99 15.99 -7.24 5.29
CA GLY A 99 16.81 -6.07 5.57
C GLY A 99 16.42 -4.83 4.75
N GLU A 100 15.49 -4.93 3.81
CA GLU A 100 14.98 -3.76 3.08
C GLU A 100 13.77 -3.13 3.78
N LEU A 101 13.65 -1.81 3.60
CA LEU A 101 12.65 -0.97 4.22
C LEU A 101 12.04 -0.05 3.18
N LEU A 102 10.71 0.05 3.16
CA LEU A 102 9.92 0.92 2.30
C LEU A 102 9.25 1.98 3.16
N ILE A 103 9.51 3.26 2.90
CA ILE A 103 8.73 4.38 3.44
C ILE A 103 7.77 4.83 2.37
N LEU A 104 6.49 4.96 2.72
CA LEU A 104 5.48 5.44 1.82
C LEU A 104 4.59 6.53 2.45
N ASP A 105 4.23 7.48 1.59
CA ASP A 105 3.45 8.66 1.93
C ASP A 105 1.96 8.30 2.17
N HIS A 106 1.23 9.22 2.78
CA HIS A 106 -0.21 9.07 3.01
C HIS A 106 -0.99 9.17 1.68
N THR A 107 -2.13 8.50 1.58
CA THR A 107 -3.06 8.47 0.43
C THR A 107 -2.59 7.74 -0.83
N MET A 108 -1.39 7.16 -0.83
CA MET A 108 -0.93 6.33 -1.95
C MET A 108 -1.76 5.04 -2.06
N VAL A 109 -2.14 4.69 -3.30
CA VAL A 109 -2.77 3.39 -3.57
C VAL A 109 -1.68 2.33 -3.63
N HIS A 110 -1.77 1.35 -2.74
CA HIS A 110 -0.86 0.20 -2.73
C HIS A 110 -1.57 -1.11 -2.41
N ARG A 111 -0.91 -2.22 -2.74
CA ARG A 111 -1.29 -3.58 -2.32
C ARG A 111 -0.05 -4.39 -1.96
N ILE A 112 -0.21 -5.33 -1.05
CA ILE A 112 0.83 -6.27 -0.65
C ILE A 112 0.48 -7.63 -1.25
N GLY A 113 1.44 -8.26 -1.92
CA GLY A 113 1.31 -9.61 -2.46
C GLY A 113 1.20 -10.68 -1.37
N TYR A 114 1.13 -11.94 -1.79
CA TYR A 114 1.00 -13.05 -0.86
C TYR A 114 2.28 -13.21 -0.01
N SER A 115 2.12 -13.26 1.30
CA SER A 115 3.21 -13.50 2.26
C SER A 115 3.19 -14.95 2.74
N ASP A 116 4.31 -15.68 2.60
CA ASP A 116 4.44 -17.07 3.07
C ASP A 116 4.87 -17.15 4.55
N LYS A 117 5.04 -18.35 5.07
CA LYS A 117 5.41 -18.64 6.47
C LYS A 117 6.65 -17.87 6.94
N ASP A 118 7.66 -17.78 6.08
CA ASP A 118 8.97 -17.21 6.42
C ASP A 118 9.08 -15.72 6.04
N ASP A 119 8.03 -15.13 5.47
CA ASP A 119 7.94 -13.72 5.11
C ASP A 119 7.47 -12.92 6.34
N LEU A 120 8.44 -12.51 7.16
CA LEU A 120 8.20 -11.78 8.40
C LEU A 120 8.40 -10.29 8.15
N THR A 121 7.31 -9.52 8.14
CA THR A 121 7.34 -8.08 7.94
C THR A 121 6.60 -7.35 9.05
N ALA A 122 7.03 -6.13 9.32
CA ALA A 122 6.45 -5.25 10.32
C ALA A 122 6.19 -3.87 9.72
N ASN A 123 5.10 -3.26 10.15
CA ASN A 123 4.72 -1.91 9.79
C ASN A 123 4.97 -0.98 10.97
N ILE A 124 5.68 0.13 10.73
CA ILE A 124 5.83 1.24 11.68
C ILE A 124 5.00 2.40 11.13
N LEU A 125 3.95 2.78 11.85
CA LEU A 125 2.94 3.73 11.41
C LEU A 125 3.10 5.05 12.16
N LEU A 126 3.27 6.15 11.43
CA LEU A 126 3.39 7.50 11.99
C LEU A 126 2.05 8.22 11.85
N LYS A 127 1.40 8.49 12.99
CA LYS A 127 0.00 8.93 13.04
C LYS A 127 -0.24 10.20 12.24
N ASP A 128 0.37 11.32 12.60
CA ASP A 128 -0.05 12.62 12.10
C ASP A 128 1.12 13.57 11.88
N ASN A 129 0.82 14.72 11.28
CA ASN A 129 1.81 15.78 11.01
C ASN A 129 2.52 16.23 12.28
N ALA A 130 1.85 16.24 13.44
CA ALA A 130 2.48 16.62 14.70
C ALA A 130 3.57 15.61 15.11
N THR A 131 3.33 14.32 14.85
CA THR A 131 4.30 13.24 15.08
C THR A 131 5.50 13.37 14.16
N ILE A 132 5.24 13.64 12.89
CA ILE A 132 6.29 13.83 11.88
C ILE A 132 7.15 15.06 12.21
N SER A 133 6.54 16.19 12.59
CA SER A 133 7.27 17.38 13.03
C SER A 133 8.18 17.09 14.21
N ARG A 134 7.70 16.37 15.23
CA ARG A 134 8.52 15.99 16.40
C ARG A 134 9.72 15.12 16.03
N ILE A 135 9.57 14.20 15.08
CA ILE A 135 10.66 13.38 14.57
C ILE A 135 11.70 14.28 13.88
N ILE A 136 11.27 15.15 12.95
CA ILE A 136 12.16 16.08 12.24
C ILE A 136 12.87 17.06 13.19
N GLU A 137 12.17 17.54 14.22
CA GLU A 137 12.78 18.41 15.24
C GLU A 137 13.89 17.67 16.01
N SER A 138 13.67 16.38 16.29
CA SER A 138 14.62 15.52 17.02
C SER A 138 15.87 15.20 16.20
N THR A 139 15.82 15.33 14.87
CA THR A 139 17.00 15.19 14.00
C THR A 139 17.83 16.47 13.87
N GLY A 140 17.48 17.52 14.62
CA GLY A 140 18.20 18.79 14.58
C GLY A 140 17.92 19.62 13.33
N HIS A 141 16.79 19.38 12.65
CA HIS A 141 16.39 20.10 11.42
C HIS A 141 17.39 19.97 10.26
N GLN A 142 18.12 18.85 10.19
CA GLN A 142 18.95 18.59 9.01
C GLN A 142 18.06 18.40 7.78
N ASP A 143 18.40 19.08 6.69
CA ASP A 143 17.71 18.92 5.40
C ASP A 143 18.32 17.74 4.64
N THR A 144 17.93 16.53 5.02
CA THR A 144 18.22 15.29 4.31
C THR A 144 17.12 14.99 3.30
N VAL A 145 17.38 14.07 2.37
CA VAL A 145 16.36 13.61 1.43
C VAL A 145 15.15 13.00 2.15
N ILE A 146 15.37 12.32 3.28
CA ILE A 146 14.31 11.69 4.08
C ILE A 146 13.55 12.71 4.92
N THR A 147 14.22 13.65 5.59
CA THR A 147 13.51 14.70 6.34
C THR A 147 12.72 15.62 5.42
N ASN A 148 13.20 15.86 4.20
CA ASN A 148 12.44 16.57 3.17
C ASN A 148 11.22 15.78 2.69
N PHE A 149 11.36 14.47 2.47
CA PHE A 149 10.21 13.59 2.19
C PHE A 149 9.16 13.70 3.28
N LEU A 150 9.56 13.51 4.54
CA LEU A 150 8.68 13.59 5.71
C LEU A 150 8.06 14.98 5.87
N ARG A 151 8.84 16.05 5.63
CA ARG A 151 8.31 17.42 5.67
C ARG A 151 7.24 17.61 4.61
N ASN A 152 7.44 17.06 3.41
CA ASN A 152 6.47 17.18 2.32
C ASN A 152 5.19 16.42 2.62
N THR A 153 5.23 15.29 3.32
CA THR A 153 4.01 14.59 3.78
C THR A 153 3.18 15.43 4.77
N THR A 154 3.71 16.52 5.33
CA THR A 154 2.95 17.42 6.24
C THR A 154 2.32 18.62 5.53
N MET A 155 2.65 18.86 4.27
CA MET A 155 2.18 20.05 3.54
C MET A 155 0.70 19.93 3.19
N PRO A 156 -0.10 21.00 3.39
CA PRO A 156 -1.53 20.98 3.07
C PRO A 156 -1.76 20.96 1.55
N GLY A 157 -2.33 19.85 1.08
CA GLY A 157 -2.79 19.62 -0.27
C GLY A 157 -3.01 18.11 -0.44
N LYS A 158 -4.22 17.66 -0.80
CA LYS A 158 -4.53 16.21 -0.92
C LYS A 158 -3.79 15.49 -2.07
N LEU A 159 -2.91 16.18 -2.78
CA LEU A 159 -2.51 15.85 -4.15
C LEU A 159 -0.99 16.11 -4.26
N GLY A 160 -0.23 15.03 -4.39
CA GLY A 160 1.24 14.99 -4.40
C GLY A 160 1.87 13.87 -3.57
N HIS A 161 1.06 13.05 -2.89
CA HIS A 161 1.52 12.06 -1.91
C HIS A 161 1.62 10.63 -2.46
N SER A 162 2.13 10.51 -3.68
CA SER A 162 2.48 9.23 -4.31
C SER A 162 3.94 8.83 -4.06
N ASN A 163 4.57 9.47 -3.08
CA ASN A 163 6.00 9.35 -2.88
C ASN A 163 6.32 8.09 -2.07
N TYR A 164 7.40 7.43 -2.46
CA TYR A 164 7.96 6.37 -1.65
C TYR A 164 9.48 6.30 -1.81
N MET A 165 10.13 5.71 -0.82
CA MET A 165 11.55 5.47 -0.80
C MET A 165 11.84 4.04 -0.35
N ILE A 166 12.79 3.38 -1.01
CA ILE A 166 13.26 2.04 -0.64
C ILE A 166 14.70 2.14 -0.16
N PHE A 167 15.00 1.46 0.93
CA PHE A 167 16.28 1.44 1.61
C PHE A 167 16.76 0.01 1.81
N ASP A 168 18.06 -0.23 1.64
CA ASP A 168 18.72 -1.49 2.00
C ASP A 168 19.52 -1.30 3.30
N LEU A 169 18.94 -1.73 4.43
CA LEU A 169 19.59 -1.58 5.74
C LEU A 169 20.79 -2.53 5.91
N ASN A 170 21.01 -3.49 5.01
CA ASN A 170 22.21 -4.32 5.05
C ASN A 170 23.49 -3.49 4.80
N LYS A 171 23.35 -2.28 4.23
CA LYS A 171 24.43 -1.31 4.06
C LYS A 171 24.81 -0.59 5.35
N ASN A 172 23.93 -0.59 6.36
CA ASN A 172 24.16 0.07 7.63
C ASN A 172 23.66 -0.79 8.80
N PRO A 173 24.55 -1.58 9.43
CA PRO A 173 24.19 -2.41 10.58
C PRO A 173 23.52 -1.65 11.73
N ALA A 174 23.91 -0.39 11.96
CA ALA A 174 23.28 0.43 13.00
C ALA A 174 21.80 0.72 12.68
N ALA A 175 21.49 1.09 11.42
CA ALA A 175 20.10 1.28 10.98
C ALA A 175 19.28 0.00 11.17
N LYS A 176 19.84 -1.15 10.80
CA LYS A 176 19.20 -2.45 10.97
C LYS A 176 18.93 -2.78 12.45
N ASP A 177 19.92 -2.58 13.33
CA ASP A 177 19.75 -2.83 14.76
C ASP A 177 18.70 -1.91 15.40
N ILE A 178 18.63 -0.65 14.97
CA ILE A 178 17.59 0.29 15.40
C ILE A 178 16.20 -0.18 14.91
N ALA A 179 16.08 -0.59 13.64
CA ALA A 179 14.82 -1.10 13.10
C ALA A 179 14.34 -2.35 13.86
N ASP A 180 15.22 -3.31 14.12
CA ASP A 180 14.91 -4.50 14.92
C ASP A 180 14.46 -4.10 16.34
N LEU A 181 15.10 -3.11 16.98
CA LEU A 181 14.71 -2.62 18.31
C LEU A 181 13.34 -1.92 18.32
N ILE A 182 13.04 -1.11 17.30
CA ILE A 182 11.72 -0.47 17.13
C ILE A 182 10.63 -1.54 17.04
N VAL A 183 10.87 -2.58 16.22
CA VAL A 183 9.92 -3.69 16.05
C VAL A 183 9.70 -4.43 17.38
N TYR A 184 10.78 -4.80 18.07
CA TYR A 184 10.69 -5.49 19.35
C TYR A 184 9.89 -4.70 20.39
N LYS A 185 10.21 -3.41 20.58
CA LYS A 185 9.53 -2.57 21.58
C LYS A 185 8.07 -2.31 21.22
N GLY A 186 7.79 -2.05 19.94
CA GLY A 186 6.44 -1.79 19.48
C GLY A 186 5.50 -2.99 19.63
N LEU A 187 6.00 -4.20 19.36
CA LEU A 187 5.21 -5.43 19.47
C LEU A 187 5.10 -6.00 20.89
N THR A 188 6.01 -5.63 21.81
CA THR A 188 5.94 -6.06 23.22
C THR A 188 5.13 -5.12 24.12
N HIS A 189 4.46 -4.13 23.55
CA HIS A 189 3.61 -3.14 24.25
C HIS A 189 4.35 -2.28 25.29
N GLU A 190 5.67 -2.12 25.17
CA GLU A 190 6.42 -1.10 25.90
C GLU A 190 6.18 0.29 25.30
N LYS A 191 4.99 0.84 25.55
CA LYS A 191 4.46 2.07 24.92
C LYS A 191 5.03 3.35 25.54
N ASN A 192 6.35 3.53 25.50
CA ASN A 192 6.94 4.83 25.82
C ASN A 192 7.05 5.67 24.54
N ARG A 193 6.11 6.60 24.38
CA ARG A 193 6.04 7.53 23.24
C ARG A 193 7.36 8.24 22.94
N ILE A 194 8.02 8.78 23.97
CA ILE A 194 9.28 9.52 23.80
C ILE A 194 10.39 8.59 23.33
N GLN A 195 10.50 7.38 23.91
CA GLN A 195 11.49 6.40 23.45
C GLN A 195 11.26 5.99 22.00
N MET A 196 10.00 5.71 21.61
CA MET A 196 9.68 5.36 20.22
C MET A 196 10.01 6.51 19.26
N GLN A 197 9.69 7.76 19.64
CA GLN A 197 10.06 8.94 18.85
C GLN A 197 11.57 9.03 18.67
N LEU A 198 12.36 8.86 19.74
CA LEU A 198 13.82 8.92 19.66
C LEU A 198 14.39 7.81 18.77
N LEU A 199 13.89 6.57 18.91
CA LEU A 199 14.33 5.44 18.09
C LEU A 199 14.02 5.66 16.61
N VAL A 200 12.80 6.09 16.27
CA VAL A 200 12.44 6.41 14.88
C VAL A 200 13.30 7.56 14.36
N SER A 201 13.53 8.60 15.16
CA SER A 201 14.40 9.73 14.75
C SER A 201 15.83 9.27 14.48
N SER A 202 16.39 8.39 15.33
CA SER A 202 17.70 7.77 15.09
C SER A 202 17.72 6.91 13.83
N LEU A 203 16.66 6.14 13.57
CA LEU A 203 16.56 5.38 12.31
C LEU A 203 16.60 6.32 11.10
N ILE A 204 15.78 7.37 11.11
CA ILE A 204 15.70 8.35 10.01
C ILE A 204 17.06 8.98 9.70
N GLU A 205 17.89 9.27 10.71
CA GLU A 205 19.24 9.80 10.53
C GLU A 205 20.22 8.79 9.89
N GLU A 206 20.00 7.49 10.09
CA GLU A 206 20.84 6.43 9.55
C GLU A 206 20.43 5.96 8.14
N LEU A 207 19.23 6.33 7.68
CA LEU A 207 18.70 5.95 6.37
C LEU A 207 19.38 6.57 5.14
N PRO A 208 19.96 7.80 5.15
CA PRO A 208 20.51 8.40 3.94
C PRO A 208 21.54 7.54 3.20
N VAL A 209 22.37 6.79 3.94
CA VAL A 209 23.38 5.89 3.34
C VAL A 209 22.78 4.59 2.78
N CYS A 210 21.55 4.25 3.18
CA CYS A 210 20.85 3.04 2.81
C CYS A 210 19.96 3.21 1.56
N LEU A 211 19.79 4.43 1.06
CA LEU A 211 18.81 4.74 0.01
C LEU A 211 19.14 4.01 -1.31
N GLU A 212 18.21 3.18 -1.78
CA GLU A 212 18.27 2.48 -3.08
C GLU A 212 17.46 3.20 -4.15
N THR A 213 16.21 3.51 -3.80
CA THR A 213 15.23 4.07 -4.73
C THR A 213 14.58 5.26 -4.09
N ASN A 214 14.54 6.36 -4.83
CA ASN A 214 13.82 7.55 -4.44
C ASN A 214 12.81 7.94 -5.51
N TYR A 215 11.54 7.63 -5.27
CA TYR A 215 10.41 8.14 -6.04
C TYR A 215 9.74 9.27 -5.27
N SER A 216 10.46 10.39 -5.17
CA SER A 216 9.93 11.64 -4.65
C SER A 216 9.75 12.64 -5.80
N ASP A 217 8.52 12.93 -6.21
CA ASP A 217 8.25 14.00 -7.18
C ASP A 217 8.01 15.30 -6.43
N PHE A 218 9.09 15.94 -5.98
CA PHE A 218 9.01 17.25 -5.32
C PHE A 218 8.74 18.41 -6.30
N SER A 219 8.41 18.12 -7.57
CA SER A 219 8.09 19.12 -8.59
C SER A 219 6.58 19.29 -8.77
N LEU A 220 5.87 19.68 -7.70
CA LEU A 220 4.46 20.07 -7.85
C LEU A 220 4.36 21.40 -8.60
N THR A 221 4.32 21.32 -9.93
CA THR A 221 3.82 22.42 -10.77
C THR A 221 2.29 22.29 -10.88
N SER A 222 1.59 23.40 -11.11
CA SER A 222 0.12 23.43 -11.26
C SER A 222 -0.46 22.48 -12.33
N LYS A 223 0.39 21.93 -13.21
CA LYS A 223 0.01 20.94 -14.23
C LYS A 223 0.00 19.49 -13.70
N ASP A 224 0.69 19.24 -12.59
CA ASP A 224 0.78 17.91 -11.98
C ASP A 224 -0.41 17.63 -11.05
N GLN A 225 -0.94 18.67 -10.39
CA GLN A 225 -2.25 18.63 -9.69
C GLN A 225 -3.38 18.13 -10.61
N THR A 226 -3.41 18.60 -11.85
CA THR A 226 -4.39 18.17 -12.85
C THR A 226 -4.35 16.67 -13.15
N LEU A 227 -3.17 16.05 -13.21
CA LEU A 227 -3.06 14.62 -13.53
C LEU A 227 -3.61 13.74 -12.40
N GLU A 228 -3.41 14.16 -11.16
CA GLU A 228 -3.83 13.39 -9.99
C GLU A 228 -5.34 13.46 -9.81
N GLU A 229 -5.95 14.63 -10.02
CA GLU A 229 -7.40 14.76 -10.07
C GLU A 229 -7.99 13.91 -11.22
N ILE A 230 -7.32 13.88 -12.36
CA ILE A 230 -7.66 12.98 -13.48
C ILE A 230 -7.62 11.51 -13.05
N ALA A 231 -6.58 11.08 -12.32
CA ALA A 231 -6.44 9.70 -11.87
C ALA A 231 -7.53 9.31 -10.86
N LEU A 232 -7.86 10.20 -9.91
CA LEU A 232 -8.95 9.99 -8.96
C LEU A 232 -10.31 9.92 -9.65
N TYR A 233 -10.55 10.80 -10.62
CA TYR A 233 -11.77 10.78 -11.42
C TYR A 233 -11.90 9.46 -12.19
N ILE A 234 -10.81 8.97 -12.80
CA ILE A 234 -10.79 7.67 -13.46
C ILE A 234 -11.11 6.55 -12.47
N ASN A 235 -10.54 6.54 -11.27
CA ASN A 235 -10.79 5.48 -10.28
C ASN A 235 -12.27 5.41 -9.89
N THR A 236 -12.89 6.58 -9.65
CA THR A 236 -14.28 6.70 -9.22
C THR A 236 -15.29 6.41 -10.35
N HIS A 237 -14.92 6.68 -11.60
CA HIS A 237 -15.81 6.54 -12.76
C HIS A 237 -15.36 5.46 -13.76
N CYS A 238 -14.45 4.55 -13.38
CA CYS A 238 -13.80 3.61 -14.31
C CYS A 238 -14.78 2.73 -15.11
N SER A 239 -15.98 2.47 -14.58
CA SER A 239 -17.03 1.68 -15.25
C SER A 239 -17.59 2.36 -16.51
N SER A 240 -17.59 3.68 -16.60
CA SER A 240 -18.21 4.39 -17.74
C SER A 240 -17.34 5.47 -18.36
N VAL A 241 -16.30 5.93 -17.66
CA VAL A 241 -15.51 7.10 -18.08
C VAL A 241 -14.90 6.94 -19.47
N THR A 242 -15.13 7.95 -20.29
CA THR A 242 -14.50 8.13 -21.58
C THR A 242 -13.45 9.24 -21.52
N LEU A 243 -12.50 9.22 -22.46
CA LEU A 243 -11.52 10.30 -22.57
C LEU A 243 -12.20 11.65 -22.82
N THR A 244 -13.33 11.67 -23.53
CA THR A 244 -14.11 12.87 -23.82
C THR A 244 -14.71 13.46 -22.55
N GLU A 245 -15.38 12.65 -21.72
CA GLU A 245 -15.95 13.09 -20.44
C GLU A 245 -14.87 13.59 -19.50
N LEU A 246 -13.78 12.83 -19.37
CA LEU A 246 -12.63 13.24 -18.58
C LEU A 246 -12.06 14.58 -19.07
N SER A 247 -11.99 14.79 -20.38
CA SER A 247 -11.49 16.06 -20.94
C SER A 247 -12.42 17.23 -20.64
N GLN A 248 -13.73 17.00 -20.71
CA GLN A 248 -14.74 18.00 -20.38
C GLN A 248 -14.72 18.40 -18.91
N GLU A 249 -14.62 17.41 -18.00
CA GLU A 249 -14.54 17.62 -16.56
C GLU A 249 -13.38 18.56 -16.20
N PHE A 250 -12.20 18.30 -16.78
CA PHE A 250 -10.99 19.06 -16.47
C PHE A 250 -10.78 20.28 -17.37
N GLY A 251 -11.69 20.57 -18.30
CA GLY A 251 -11.59 21.73 -19.19
C GLY A 251 -10.43 21.69 -20.20
N TYR A 252 -9.96 20.49 -20.56
CA TYR A 252 -8.89 20.29 -21.54
C TYR A 252 -9.40 19.60 -22.80
N ASN A 253 -8.58 19.59 -23.85
CA ASN A 253 -8.89 18.78 -25.02
C ASN A 253 -8.41 17.31 -24.84
N PRO A 254 -9.07 16.33 -25.50
CA PRO A 254 -8.69 14.90 -25.40
C PRO A 254 -7.24 14.57 -25.72
N ASN A 255 -6.65 15.27 -26.70
CA ASN A 255 -5.26 15.04 -27.08
C ASN A 255 -4.30 15.46 -25.98
N TYR A 256 -4.58 16.59 -25.31
CA TYR A 256 -3.80 17.07 -24.18
C TYR A 256 -3.84 16.08 -23.02
N ILE A 257 -5.04 15.66 -22.60
CA ILE A 257 -5.21 14.70 -21.50
C ILE A 257 -4.53 13.37 -21.82
N SER A 258 -4.72 12.84 -23.03
CA SER A 258 -4.07 11.59 -23.45
C SER A 258 -2.54 11.69 -23.43
N ASN A 259 -1.99 12.82 -23.90
CA ASN A 259 -0.54 13.05 -23.90
C ASN A 259 -0.01 13.25 -22.47
N LEU A 260 -0.75 13.97 -21.62
CA LEU A 260 -0.40 14.20 -20.22
C LEU A 260 -0.33 12.86 -19.48
N ILE A 261 -1.38 12.05 -19.58
CA ILE A 261 -1.46 10.70 -19.00
C ILE A 261 -0.30 9.84 -19.50
N LYS A 262 -0.06 9.77 -20.81
CA LYS A 262 0.99 8.93 -21.39
C LYS A 262 2.39 9.36 -21.00
N LYS A 263 2.65 10.67 -21.02
CA LYS A 263 3.95 11.23 -20.65
C LYS A 263 4.30 10.95 -19.20
N ARG A 264 3.29 10.97 -18.31
CA ARG A 264 3.50 10.88 -16.87
C ARG A 264 3.43 9.46 -16.33
N THR A 265 2.48 8.66 -16.79
CA THR A 265 2.27 7.30 -16.29
C THR A 265 2.95 6.22 -17.13
N GLY A 266 3.45 6.59 -18.32
CA GLY A 266 3.92 5.64 -19.33
C GLY A 266 2.80 4.81 -19.99
N LYS A 267 1.53 5.00 -19.56
CA LYS A 267 0.36 4.24 -20.02
C LYS A 267 -0.64 5.16 -20.73
N THR A 268 -1.43 4.61 -21.62
CA THR A 268 -2.55 5.33 -22.24
C THR A 268 -3.75 5.40 -21.30
N PHE A 269 -4.68 6.34 -21.54
CA PHE A 269 -5.96 6.41 -20.82
C PHE A 269 -6.69 5.07 -20.79
N LYS A 270 -6.76 4.38 -21.95
CA LYS A 270 -7.43 3.07 -22.05
C LYS A 270 -6.77 2.01 -21.19
N GLU A 271 -5.44 2.00 -21.10
CA GLU A 271 -4.70 1.05 -20.26
C GLU A 271 -4.91 1.34 -18.77
N LEU A 272 -4.96 2.61 -18.36
CA LEU A 272 -5.28 2.96 -16.98
C LEU A 272 -6.70 2.55 -16.60
N VAL A 273 -7.69 2.86 -17.43
CA VAL A 273 -9.07 2.42 -17.20
C VAL A 273 -9.16 0.89 -17.16
N GLU A 274 -8.47 0.19 -18.06
CA GLU A 274 -8.44 -1.27 -18.09
C GLU A 274 -7.88 -1.87 -16.79
N LEU A 275 -6.80 -1.31 -16.25
CA LEU A 275 -6.24 -1.74 -14.95
C LEU A 275 -7.24 -1.52 -13.80
N ARG A 276 -7.94 -0.39 -13.79
CA ARG A 276 -8.97 -0.12 -12.75
C ARG A 276 -10.19 -1.02 -12.86
N ARG A 277 -10.60 -1.36 -14.09
CA ARG A 277 -11.66 -2.35 -14.32
C ARG A 277 -11.25 -3.75 -13.91
N LEU A 278 -9.98 -4.13 -14.12
CA LEU A 278 -9.43 -5.39 -13.61
C LEU A 278 -9.50 -5.42 -12.08
N ASP A 279 -9.01 -4.38 -11.40
CA ASP A 279 -9.06 -4.29 -9.93
C ASP A 279 -10.52 -4.44 -9.41
N MET A 280 -11.46 -3.75 -10.04
CA MET A 280 -12.88 -3.84 -9.73
C MET A 280 -13.45 -5.25 -9.99
N ALA A 281 -13.00 -5.94 -11.04
CA ALA A 281 -13.45 -7.28 -11.40
C ALA A 281 -12.93 -8.35 -10.44
N GLU A 282 -11.63 -8.30 -10.09
CA GLU A 282 -11.03 -9.12 -9.05
C GLU A 282 -11.86 -9.03 -7.76
N ASN A 283 -12.18 -7.79 -7.34
CA ASN A 283 -12.99 -7.52 -6.16
C ASN A 283 -14.39 -8.14 -6.24
N LEU A 284 -15.12 -7.92 -7.34
CA LEU A 284 -16.46 -8.49 -7.52
C LEU A 284 -16.43 -10.02 -7.52
N ILE A 285 -15.38 -10.62 -8.08
CA ILE A 285 -15.18 -12.08 -8.05
C ILE A 285 -14.88 -12.56 -6.63
N ILE A 286 -14.15 -11.82 -5.80
CA ILE A 286 -13.91 -12.23 -4.41
C ILE A 286 -15.19 -12.16 -3.57
N LYS A 287 -16.01 -11.11 -3.77
CA LYS A 287 -16.99 -10.67 -2.76
C LYS A 287 -18.43 -11.08 -2.96
N THR A 288 -18.78 -11.39 -4.19
CA THR A 288 -20.19 -11.55 -4.58
C THR A 288 -20.40 -12.95 -5.11
N ASN A 289 -21.63 -13.43 -5.24
CA ASN A 289 -21.89 -14.65 -6.03
C ASN A 289 -22.34 -14.35 -7.47
N LEU A 290 -22.05 -13.14 -7.96
CA LEU A 290 -22.43 -12.70 -9.30
C LEU A 290 -21.83 -13.61 -10.37
N ARG A 291 -22.58 -13.82 -11.45
CA ARG A 291 -22.12 -14.49 -12.67
C ARG A 291 -21.06 -13.63 -13.34
N LEU A 292 -20.13 -14.27 -14.05
CA LEU A 292 -19.04 -13.54 -14.71
C LEU A 292 -19.56 -12.50 -15.71
N ASP A 293 -20.69 -12.76 -16.36
CA ASP A 293 -21.34 -11.78 -17.26
C ASP A 293 -21.87 -10.55 -16.51
N GLU A 294 -22.38 -10.71 -15.28
CA GLU A 294 -22.84 -9.60 -14.44
C GLU A 294 -21.65 -8.74 -13.99
N ILE A 295 -20.55 -9.38 -13.58
CA ILE A 295 -19.31 -8.70 -13.22
C ILE A 295 -18.75 -7.93 -14.41
N ASN A 296 -18.74 -8.54 -15.60
CA ASN A 296 -18.29 -7.92 -16.83
C ASN A 296 -19.10 -6.65 -17.16
N GLN A 297 -20.42 -6.67 -16.94
CA GLN A 297 -21.27 -5.49 -17.10
C GLN A 297 -20.98 -4.40 -16.06
N MET A 298 -20.81 -4.78 -14.78
CA MET A 298 -20.57 -3.83 -13.69
C MET A 298 -19.25 -3.06 -13.84
N ILE A 299 -18.21 -3.72 -14.34
CA ILE A 299 -16.92 -3.07 -14.61
C ILE A 299 -16.91 -2.28 -15.94
N GLY A 300 -18.05 -2.19 -16.64
CA GLY A 300 -18.17 -1.32 -17.80
C GLY A 300 -17.89 -1.97 -19.16
N TYR A 301 -17.99 -3.30 -19.27
CA TYR A 301 -17.90 -4.00 -20.55
C TYR A 301 -19.24 -4.59 -20.95
N HIS A 302 -19.60 -4.42 -22.23
CA HIS A 302 -20.85 -4.94 -22.78
C HIS A 302 -20.68 -6.28 -23.48
N ASP A 303 -19.45 -6.63 -23.90
CA ASP A 303 -19.12 -7.90 -24.52
C ASP A 303 -18.60 -8.90 -23.49
N SER A 304 -19.03 -10.15 -23.54
CA SER A 304 -18.64 -11.20 -22.57
C SER A 304 -17.17 -11.63 -22.67
N THR A 305 -16.42 -11.13 -23.65
CA THR A 305 -15.02 -11.51 -23.87
C THR A 305 -14.01 -10.58 -23.16
N SER A 306 -14.40 -9.35 -22.86
CA SER A 306 -13.52 -8.34 -22.29
C SER A 306 -12.97 -8.71 -20.91
N LEU A 307 -13.81 -9.22 -20.01
CA LEU A 307 -13.36 -9.72 -18.70
C LEU A 307 -12.30 -10.83 -18.85
N TYR A 308 -12.51 -11.80 -19.74
CA TYR A 308 -11.53 -12.87 -19.97
C TYR A 308 -10.21 -12.33 -20.55
N ARG A 309 -10.31 -11.37 -21.48
CA ARG A 309 -9.16 -10.73 -22.13
C ARG A 309 -8.29 -9.99 -21.11
N ILE A 310 -8.88 -9.20 -20.21
CA ILE A 310 -8.11 -8.42 -19.23
C ILE A 310 -7.48 -9.33 -18.16
N PHE A 311 -8.16 -10.38 -17.70
CA PHE A 311 -7.59 -11.37 -16.78
C PHE A 311 -6.42 -12.12 -17.42
N LYS A 312 -6.58 -12.55 -18.69
CA LYS A 312 -5.51 -13.27 -19.38
C LYS A 312 -4.31 -12.38 -19.64
N LYS A 313 -4.54 -11.10 -19.94
CA LYS A 313 -3.47 -10.11 -20.20
C LYS A 313 -2.66 -9.79 -18.94
N HIS A 314 -3.33 -9.57 -17.80
CA HIS A 314 -2.67 -9.01 -16.61
C HIS A 314 -2.35 -10.04 -15.53
N LEU A 315 -3.12 -11.13 -15.43
CA LEU A 315 -2.96 -12.17 -14.40
C LEU A 315 -2.58 -13.54 -14.98
N ASN A 316 -2.48 -13.64 -16.32
CA ASN A 316 -2.19 -14.88 -17.05
C ASN A 316 -3.16 -16.05 -16.78
N MET A 317 -4.33 -15.78 -16.21
CA MET A 317 -5.37 -16.77 -15.89
C MET A 317 -6.74 -16.32 -16.39
N THR A 318 -7.77 -17.16 -16.25
CA THR A 318 -9.16 -16.79 -16.60
C THR A 318 -9.91 -16.30 -15.36
N PRO A 319 -10.97 -15.47 -15.51
CA PRO A 319 -11.82 -15.05 -14.39
C PRO A 319 -12.47 -16.23 -13.65
N ALA A 320 -12.75 -17.33 -14.36
CA ALA A 320 -13.28 -18.56 -13.76
C ALA A 320 -12.23 -19.27 -12.92
N VAL A 321 -11.00 -19.41 -13.44
CA VAL A 321 -9.86 -19.97 -12.69
C VAL A 321 -9.58 -19.10 -11.46
N TYR A 322 -9.50 -17.78 -11.63
CA TYR A 322 -9.33 -16.85 -10.52
C TYR A 322 -10.43 -17.01 -9.47
N ARG A 323 -11.71 -17.11 -9.88
CA ARG A 323 -12.84 -17.37 -8.99
C ARG A 323 -12.68 -18.67 -8.23
N ASP A 324 -12.29 -19.75 -8.90
CA ASP A 324 -12.12 -21.05 -8.28
C ASP A 324 -10.90 -21.07 -7.34
N GLU A 325 -9.83 -20.34 -7.64
CA GLU A 325 -8.69 -20.16 -6.74
C GLU A 325 -9.07 -19.36 -5.49
N VAL A 326 -9.81 -18.25 -5.66
CA VAL A 326 -10.20 -17.39 -4.54
C VAL A 326 -11.45 -17.87 -3.77
N ARG A 327 -12.31 -18.73 -4.35
CA ARG A 327 -13.55 -19.27 -3.73
C ARG A 327 -13.62 -20.78 -3.58
N GLY A 328 -12.69 -21.54 -4.16
CA GLY A 328 -12.58 -22.99 -3.98
C GLY A 328 -12.32 -23.40 -2.52
N HIS A 329 -12.04 -22.42 -1.66
CA HIS A 329 -11.98 -22.52 -0.21
C HIS A 329 -13.36 -22.41 0.50
N SER A 330 -14.42 -21.98 -0.19
CA SER A 330 -15.76 -21.74 0.38
C SER A 330 -16.75 -22.92 0.23
N LYS A 331 -16.32 -24.10 -0.22
CA LYS A 331 -17.15 -25.33 -0.35
C LYS A 331 -16.62 -26.50 0.48
N LYS A 332 -16.45 -26.31 1.78
CA LYS A 332 -16.58 -27.38 2.77
C LYS A 332 -17.27 -26.76 3.98
N ASP A 333 -18.59 -26.95 4.02
CA ASP A 333 -19.44 -27.03 5.21
C ASP A 333 -20.87 -26.71 4.76
N SER A 334 -21.53 -27.75 4.24
CA SER A 334 -22.97 -27.86 4.09
C SER A 334 -23.57 -28.54 5.31
#